data_AF-A0A1E1WMR0-F1
#
_entry.id   AF-A0A1E1WMR0-F1
#
_cell.length_a   1.000
_cell.length_b   1.000
_cell.length_c   1.000
_cell.angle_alpha   90.00
_cell.angle_beta   90.00
_cell.angle_gamma   90.00
#
_symmetry.space_group_name_H-M   'P 1'
#
loop_
_entity.id
_entity.type
_entity.pdbx_description
1 polymer ?
#
loop_
_entity_poly.entity_id
_entity_poly.type
_entity_poly.pdbx_seq_one_letter_code
_entity_poly.pdbx_strand_id
1 'polypeptide(L)'
;AVGPPVGAVAGGAAQFQRLKVEDALSYLDQVKYKFNTQPQVYNDFLDIMKEFKSQTIDTPGVITRVSNLFKGHPELIVGFNTFLPPGYKIEVQSNGQVSVSMPSPTGLGG
;
A
#
# COMPACT_ATOMS: atom_id res chain seq x y z
N ALA A 1 -29.71 -25.93 28.74
CA ALA A 1 -28.75 -24.87 28.38
C ALA A 1 -27.77 -25.45 27.38
N VAL A 2 -27.91 -25.10 26.10
CA VAL A 2 -26.90 -25.37 25.05
C VAL A 2 -26.87 -24.11 24.18
N GLY A 3 -25.77 -23.36 24.24
CA GLY A 3 -25.57 -22.15 23.44
C GLY A 3 -25.26 -22.48 21.98
N PRO A 4 -25.38 -21.52 21.05
CA PRO A 4 -25.06 -21.75 19.65
C PRO A 4 -23.52 -21.81 19.45
N PRO A 5 -23.02 -22.63 18.51
CA PRO A 5 -21.63 -22.56 18.09
C PRO A 5 -21.42 -21.30 17.23
N VAL A 6 -20.48 -20.47 17.66
CA VAL A 6 -19.97 -19.32 16.89
C VAL A 6 -18.88 -19.85 15.95
N GLY A 7 -19.13 -19.81 14.64
CA GLY A 7 -18.16 -20.15 13.60
C GLY A 7 -18.88 -20.42 12.27
N ALA A 8 -18.56 -19.82 11.13
CA ALA A 8 -17.36 -19.11 10.74
C ALA A 8 -17.71 -18.01 9.73
N VAL A 9 -17.13 -16.83 9.91
CA VAL A 9 -17.16 -15.73 8.93
C VAL A 9 -16.15 -16.01 7.81
N ALA A 10 -16.45 -16.96 6.94
CA ALA A 10 -15.62 -17.29 5.78
C ALA A 10 -16.00 -16.49 4.50
N GLY A 11 -16.50 -15.25 4.66
CA GLY A 11 -16.92 -14.40 3.54
C GLY A 11 -16.03 -13.17 3.25
N GLY A 12 -15.00 -12.92 4.06
CA GLY A 12 -14.28 -11.65 4.04
C GLY A 12 -13.33 -11.42 2.85
N ALA A 13 -12.78 -12.48 2.24
CA ALA A 13 -11.68 -12.34 1.28
C ALA A 13 -12.11 -11.73 -0.07
N ALA A 14 -13.29 -12.10 -0.60
CA ALA A 14 -13.78 -11.60 -1.89
C ALA A 14 -14.28 -10.15 -1.81
N GLN A 15 -14.82 -9.75 -0.65
CA GLN A 15 -15.26 -8.38 -0.40
C GLN A 15 -14.05 -7.46 -0.14
N PHE A 16 -13.02 -7.95 0.57
CA PHE A 16 -11.74 -7.25 0.73
C PHE A 16 -11.01 -7.03 -0.61
N GLN A 17 -11.11 -7.98 -1.55
CA GLN A 17 -10.49 -7.83 -2.87
C GLN A 17 -11.16 -6.75 -3.72
N ARG A 18 -12.48 -6.59 -3.67
CA ARG A 18 -13.18 -5.50 -4.38
C ARG A 18 -12.87 -4.13 -3.81
N LEU A 19 -12.93 -3.99 -2.48
CA LEU A 19 -12.61 -2.75 -1.77
C LEU A 19 -11.19 -2.27 -2.14
N LYS A 20 -10.20 -3.16 -2.18
CA LYS A 20 -8.83 -2.84 -2.59
C LYS A 20 -8.69 -2.33 -4.03
N VAL A 21 -9.53 -2.80 -4.96
CA VAL A 21 -9.48 -2.32 -6.36
C VAL A 21 -10.11 -0.94 -6.48
N GLU A 22 -11.23 -0.70 -5.79
CA GLU A 22 -11.86 0.62 -5.74
C GLU A 22 -10.93 1.65 -5.11
N ASP A 23 -10.28 1.31 -3.99
CA ASP A 23 -9.24 2.16 -3.38
C ASP A 23 -8.05 2.39 -4.33
N ALA A 24 -7.66 1.39 -5.15
CA ALA A 24 -6.60 1.53 -6.16
C ALA A 24 -6.93 2.58 -7.21
N LEU A 25 -8.16 2.54 -7.72
CA LEU A 25 -8.62 3.49 -8.71
C LEU A 25 -8.73 4.90 -8.12
N SER A 26 -9.25 5.03 -6.90
CA SER A 26 -9.31 6.31 -6.20
C SER A 26 -7.92 6.89 -5.92
N TYR A 27 -6.94 6.06 -5.55
CA TYR A 27 -5.56 6.51 -5.36
C TYR A 27 -4.91 7.00 -6.66
N LEU A 28 -5.09 6.25 -7.76
CA LEU A 28 -4.62 6.66 -9.09
C LEU A 28 -5.23 7.99 -9.52
N ASP A 29 -6.53 8.19 -9.26
CA ASP A 29 -7.22 9.44 -9.57
C ASP A 29 -6.67 10.61 -8.76
N GLN A 30 -6.40 10.41 -7.45
CA GLN A 30 -5.77 11.42 -6.61
C GLN A 30 -4.36 11.80 -7.10
N VAL A 31 -3.52 10.83 -7.46
CA VAL A 31 -2.19 11.09 -8.02
C VAL A 31 -2.32 11.88 -9.32
N LYS A 32 -3.21 11.45 -10.21
CA LYS A 32 -3.46 12.11 -11.49
C LYS A 32 -3.98 13.54 -11.31
N TYR A 33 -4.86 13.77 -10.34
CA TYR A 33 -5.39 15.09 -10.02
C TYR A 33 -4.30 16.01 -9.43
N LYS A 34 -3.54 15.51 -8.44
CA LYS A 34 -2.44 16.26 -7.80
C LYS A 34 -1.32 16.61 -8.78
N PHE A 35 -0.96 15.68 -9.65
CA PHE A 35 0.08 15.84 -10.66
C PHE A 35 -0.49 16.07 -12.06
N ASN A 36 -1.67 16.68 -12.18
CA ASN A 36 -2.29 16.95 -13.49
C ASN A 36 -1.42 17.86 -14.39
N THR A 37 -0.59 18.70 -13.78
CA THR A 37 0.39 19.55 -14.47
C THR A 37 1.73 18.85 -14.73
N GLN A 38 1.94 17.67 -14.16
CA GLN A 38 3.19 16.91 -14.21
C GLN A 38 2.93 15.45 -14.65
N PRO A 39 2.64 15.23 -15.95
CA PRO A 39 2.36 13.88 -16.45
C PRO A 39 3.54 12.91 -16.30
N GLN A 40 4.77 13.42 -16.16
CA GLN A 40 5.95 12.59 -15.89
C GLN A 40 5.82 11.84 -14.56
N VAL A 41 5.35 12.49 -13.49
CA VAL A 41 5.18 11.85 -12.18
C VAL A 41 4.23 10.64 -12.27
N TYR A 42 3.13 10.79 -13.01
CA TYR A 42 2.21 9.67 -13.23
C TYR A 42 2.87 8.54 -14.04
N ASN A 43 3.69 8.86 -15.04
CA ASN A 43 4.43 7.85 -15.81
C ASN A 43 5.48 7.13 -14.97
N ASP A 44 6.27 7.85 -14.16
CA ASP A 44 7.23 7.28 -13.22
C ASP A 44 6.55 6.36 -12.20
N PHE A 45 5.38 6.75 -11.68
CA PHE A 45 4.59 5.89 -10.79
C PHE A 45 4.19 4.58 -11.48
N LEU A 46 3.75 4.64 -12.74
CA LEU A 46 3.43 3.46 -13.52
C LEU A 46 4.66 2.59 -13.81
N ASP A 47 5.83 3.19 -14.00
CA ASP A 47 7.09 2.46 -14.21
C ASP A 47 7.49 1.68 -12.96
N ILE A 48 7.46 2.34 -11.79
CA ILE A 48 7.69 1.72 -10.48
C ILE A 48 6.72 0.55 -10.23
N MET A 49 5.44 0.73 -10.57
CA MET A 49 4.43 -0.33 -10.48
C MET A 49 4.74 -1.51 -11.41
N LYS A 50 5.28 -1.27 -12.61
CA LYS A 50 5.71 -2.33 -13.53
C LYS A 50 6.93 -3.07 -12.99
N GLU A 51 7.93 -2.36 -12.46
CA GLU A 51 9.10 -2.97 -11.83
C GLU A 51 8.70 -3.88 -10.67
N PHE A 52 7.76 -3.43 -9.83
CA PHE A 52 7.22 -4.25 -8.74
C PHE A 52 6.45 -5.47 -9.26
N LYS A 53 5.61 -5.32 -10.29
CA LYS A 53 4.92 -6.45 -10.93
C LYS A 53 5.87 -7.43 -11.61
N SER A 54 6.99 -6.95 -12.13
CA SER A 54 8.05 -7.74 -12.74
C SER A 54 8.97 -8.39 -11.71
N GLN A 55 8.74 -8.16 -10.40
CA GLN A 55 9.63 -8.58 -9.32
C GLN A 55 11.06 -8.03 -9.44
N THR A 56 11.25 -6.93 -10.18
CA THR A 56 12.53 -6.22 -10.30
C THR A 56 12.88 -5.52 -9.00
N ILE A 57 11.87 -5.01 -8.29
CA ILE A 57 11.99 -4.36 -6.99
C ILE A 57 11.06 -5.03 -5.98
N ASP A 58 11.54 -5.22 -4.76
CA ASP A 58 10.74 -5.75 -3.65
C ASP A 58 9.79 -4.70 -3.06
N THR A 59 8.93 -5.12 -2.13
CA THR A 59 8.05 -4.24 -1.33
C THR A 59 8.79 -3.04 -0.70
N PRO A 60 9.94 -3.17 -0.02
CA PRO A 60 10.69 -2.00 0.45
C PRO A 60 11.25 -1.12 -0.69
N GLY A 61 11.59 -1.72 -1.83
CA GLY A 61 12.10 -1.02 -3.01
C GLY A 61 11.03 -0.14 -3.67
N VAL A 62 9.84 -0.70 -3.91
CA VAL A 62 8.69 0.05 -4.46
C VAL A 62 8.30 1.20 -3.53
N ILE A 63 8.30 0.98 -2.22
CA ILE A 63 7.99 2.03 -1.23
C ILE A 63 9.01 3.17 -1.29
N THR A 64 10.30 2.85 -1.34
CA THR A 64 11.36 3.87 -1.41
C THR A 64 11.23 4.71 -2.68
N ARG A 65 10.93 4.08 -3.81
CA ARG A 65 10.71 4.77 -5.10
C ARG A 65 9.47 5.66 -5.05
N VAL A 66 8.34 5.14 -4.57
CA VAL A 66 7.07 5.89 -4.38
C VAL A 66 7.24 7.07 -3.44
N SER A 67 7.96 6.86 -2.33
CA SER A 67 8.33 7.90 -1.36
C SER A 67 9.08 9.05 -2.01
N ASN A 68 10.11 8.73 -2.82
CA ASN A 68 10.90 9.75 -3.51
C ASN A 68 10.09 10.45 -4.60
N LEU A 69 9.24 9.71 -5.32
CA LEU A 69 8.40 10.26 -6.37
C LEU A 69 7.36 11.24 -5.82
N PHE A 70 6.75 10.91 -4.68
CA PHE A 70 5.76 11.76 -4.00
C PHE A 70 6.38 12.59 -2.86
N LYS A 71 7.68 12.87 -2.94
CA LYS A 71 8.37 13.67 -1.92
C LYS A 71 7.71 15.05 -1.82
N GLY A 72 7.32 15.44 -0.60
CA GLY A 72 6.53 16.66 -0.35
C GLY A 72 5.02 16.42 -0.28
N HIS A 73 4.55 15.21 -0.61
CA HIS A 73 3.14 14.79 -0.52
C HIS A 73 2.99 13.56 0.38
N PRO A 74 3.09 13.73 1.71
CA PRO A 74 2.98 12.62 2.67
C PRO A 74 1.63 11.90 2.59
N GLU A 75 0.57 12.62 2.20
CA GLU A 75 -0.78 12.06 1.99
C GLU A 75 -0.79 10.91 0.97
N LEU A 76 -0.03 11.04 -0.12
CA LEU A 76 0.06 10.02 -1.16
C LEU A 76 0.90 8.83 -0.67
N ILE A 77 2.05 9.12 -0.05
CA ILE A 77 2.94 8.08 0.49
C ILE A 77 2.22 7.21 1.53
N VAL A 78 1.49 7.84 2.46
CA VAL A 78 0.69 7.13 3.47
C VAL A 78 -0.51 6.43 2.85
N GLY A 79 -1.13 7.01 1.81
CA GLY A 79 -2.21 6.37 1.05
C GLY A 79 -1.78 5.03 0.42
N PHE A 80 -0.48 4.86 0.13
CA PHE A 80 0.05 3.61 -0.39
C PHE A 80 -0.08 2.43 0.59
N ASN A 81 -0.29 2.68 1.89
CA ASN A 81 -0.53 1.63 2.90
C ASN A 81 -1.72 0.72 2.58
N THR A 82 -2.75 1.23 1.90
CA THR A 82 -3.90 0.42 1.48
C THR A 82 -3.53 -0.64 0.44
N PHE A 83 -2.47 -0.43 -0.33
CA PHE A 83 -1.94 -1.41 -1.30
C PHE A 83 -0.98 -2.41 -0.68
N LEU A 84 -0.50 -2.13 0.53
CA LEU A 84 0.44 -3.01 1.18
C LEU A 84 -0.28 -4.20 1.82
N PRO A 85 0.32 -5.40 1.75
CA PRO A 85 -0.20 -6.54 2.47
C PRO A 85 -0.16 -6.29 3.99
N PRO A 86 -1.08 -6.90 4.75
CA PRO A 86 -1.14 -6.72 6.20
C PRO A 86 0.21 -7.05 6.83
N GLY A 87 0.70 -6.12 7.65
CA GLY A 87 2.00 -6.20 8.30
C GLY A 87 3.07 -5.28 7.70
N TYR A 88 2.94 -4.91 6.43
CA TYR A 88 3.76 -3.84 5.86
C TYR A 88 3.07 -2.51 6.11
N LYS A 89 3.80 -1.57 6.73
CA LYS A 89 3.29 -0.23 7.02
C LYS A 89 4.35 0.82 6.71
N ILE A 90 3.92 1.90 6.08
CA ILE A 90 4.70 3.06 5.69
C ILE A 90 4.29 4.20 6.61
N GLU A 91 5.26 4.79 7.27
CA GLU A 91 5.07 5.99 8.07
C GLU A 91 6.02 7.08 7.58
N VAL A 92 5.47 8.28 7.37
CA VAL A 92 6.26 9.47 7.06
C VAL A 92 6.51 10.19 8.37
N GLN A 93 7.78 10.29 8.75
CA GLN A 93 8.22 10.99 9.96
C GLN A 93 8.18 12.52 9.75
N SER A 94 8.16 13.28 10.84
CA SER A 94 8.13 14.76 10.81
C SER A 94 9.37 15.39 10.13
N ASN A 95 10.46 14.63 9.99
CA ASN A 95 11.67 15.04 9.28
C ASN A 95 11.61 14.73 7.76
N GLY A 96 10.50 14.19 7.25
CA GLY A 96 10.34 13.79 5.85
C GLY A 96 10.99 12.45 5.49
N GLN A 97 11.54 11.70 6.44
CA GLN A 97 11.97 10.32 6.21
C GLN A 97 10.79 9.37 6.19
N VAL A 98 10.85 8.40 5.29
CA VAL A 98 9.87 7.32 5.21
C VAL A 98 10.43 6.08 5.90
N SER A 99 9.70 5.61 6.92
CA SER A 99 10.03 4.40 7.67
C SER A 99 9.07 3.29 7.25
N VAL A 100 9.61 2.12 6.96
CA VAL A 100 8.84 0.93 6.57
C VAL A 100 8.91 -0.07 7.70
N SER A 101 7.77 -0.33 8.34
CA SER A 101 7.63 -1.45 9.27
C SER A 101 7.29 -2.69 8.48
N MET A 102 8.10 -3.74 8.62
CA MET A 102 7.83 -5.06 8.03
C MET A 102 7.10 -5.92 9.07
N PRO A 103 6.24 -6.87 8.64
CA PRO A 103 5.68 -7.83 9.57
C PRO A 103 6.82 -8.66 10.14
N SER A 104 7.04 -8.55 11.45
CA SER A 104 7.95 -9.43 12.15
C SER A 104 7.48 -10.88 11.98
N PRO A 105 8.36 -11.83 11.61
CA PRO A 105 8.02 -13.26 11.58
C PRO A 105 7.99 -13.78 13.03
N THR A 106 7.09 -13.24 13.86
CA THR A 106 6.91 -13.70 15.24
C THR A 106 5.86 -14.80 15.22
N GLY A 107 6.32 -16.03 15.00
CA GLY A 107 5.47 -17.21 14.95
C GLY A 107 6.23 -18.52 15.03
N LEU A 108 7.34 -18.58 15.77
CA LEU A 108 8.06 -19.81 16.12
C LEU A 108 8.73 -19.61 17.49
N GLY A 109 7.94 -19.66 18.56
CA GLY A 109 8.46 -19.59 19.93
C GLY A 109 7.32 -19.74 20.92
N GLY A 110 7.14 -20.95 21.44
CA GLY A 110 6.13 -21.31 22.45
C GLY A 110 5.69 -22.76 22.30
#